data_AF-A0AB37KBG5-F1
#
_entry.id   AF-A0AB37KBG5-F1
#
_cell.length_a   1.000
_cell.length_b   1.000
_cell.length_c   1.000
_cell.angle_alpha   90.00
_cell.angle_beta   90.00
_cell.angle_gamma   90.00
#
_symmetry.space_group_name_H-M   'P 1'
#
loop_
_entity.id
_entity.type
_entity.pdbx_description
1 polymer ?
#
loop_
_entity_poly.entity_id
_entity_poly.type
_entity_poly.pdbx_seq_one_letter_code
_entity_poly.pdbx_strand_id
1 'polypeptide(L)' 'KGDVLLFGPETRGLPADILDSLPAAQKIRLPMQPGSRSMNLSNTVAVILFEAWRQHGYAGGV' A
#
# COMPACT_ATOMS: atom_id res chain seq x y z
N LYS A 1 -4.17 13.75 9.09
CA LYS A 1 -5.43 12.97 9.21
C LYS A 1 -6.16 13.10 7.88
N GLY A 2 -6.39 11.99 7.18
CA GLY A 2 -7.06 12.00 5.87
C GLY A 2 -6.26 11.36 4.74
N ASP A 3 -5.15 10.67 5.04
CA ASP A 3 -4.39 9.97 4.02
C ASP A 3 -5.21 8.81 3.45
N VAL A 4 -5.15 8.65 2.14
CA VAL A 4 -5.83 7.58 1.41
C VAL A 4 -4.80 6.62 0.86
N LEU A 5 -4.96 5.34 1.20
CA LEU A 5 -4.17 4.25 0.64
C LEU A 5 -4.98 3.57 -0.46
N LEU A 6 -4.54 3.72 -1.71
CA LEU A 6 -5.21 3.17 -2.88
C LEU A 6 -4.57 1.84 -3.30
N PHE A 7 -5.39 0.81 -3.49
CA PHE A 7 -4.97 -0.51 -3.91
C PHE A 7 -5.74 -0.97 -5.14
N GLY A 8 -5.04 -1.63 -6.07
CA GLY A 8 -5.67 -2.25 -7.22
C GLY A 8 -6.09 -3.71 -6.95
N PRO A 9 -6.90 -4.32 -7.83
CA PRO A 9 -7.25 -5.73 -7.74
C PRO A 9 -6.03 -6.65 -7.79
N GLU A 10 -6.06 -7.78 -7.08
CA GLU A 10 -4.95 -8.74 -6.97
C GLU A 10 -4.36 -9.18 -8.31
N THR A 11 -5.21 -9.38 -9.30
CA THR A 11 -4.82 -9.97 -10.59
C THR A 11 -4.19 -8.97 -11.54
N ARG A 12 -4.43 -7.67 -11.37
CA ARG A 12 -4.09 -6.64 -12.38
C ARG A 12 -3.42 -5.40 -11.81
N GLY A 13 -3.50 -5.16 -10.50
CA GLY A 13 -3.01 -3.94 -9.88
C GLY A 13 -3.79 -2.70 -10.31
N LEU A 14 -3.22 -1.52 -10.05
CA LEU A 14 -3.83 -0.26 -10.48
C LEU A 14 -3.63 -0.04 -11.99
N PRO A 15 -4.65 0.48 -12.69
CA PRO A 15 -4.51 0.97 -14.06
C PRO A 15 -3.33 1.95 -14.20
N ALA A 16 -2.62 1.87 -15.33
CA ALA A 16 -1.43 2.68 -15.58
C ALA A 16 -1.73 4.18 -15.62
N ASP A 17 -2.86 4.58 -16.20
CA ASP A 17 -3.37 5.95 -16.22
C ASP A 17 -3.56 6.53 -14.81
N ILE A 18 -4.07 5.73 -13.86
CA ILE A 18 -4.16 6.14 -12.45
C ILE A 18 -2.76 6.30 -11.86
N LEU A 19 -1.85 5.35 -12.07
CA LEU A 19 -0.48 5.44 -11.55
C LEU A 19 0.30 6.62 -12.13
N ASP A 20 0.10 6.93 -13.41
CA ASP A 20 0.77 8.01 -14.12
C ASP A 20 0.22 9.38 -13.74
N SER A 21 -1.06 9.45 -13.33
CA SER A 21 -1.66 10.66 -12.77
C SER A 21 -1.08 11.07 -11.41
N LEU A 22 -0.38 10.14 -10.72
CA LEU A 22 0.16 10.37 -9.38
C LEU A 22 1.67 10.74 -9.43
N PRO A 23 2.11 11.70 -8.60
CA PRO A 23 3.52 11.93 -8.31
C PRO A 23 4.27 10.65 -7.89
N ALA A 24 5.54 10.51 -8.29
CA ALA A 24 6.38 9.38 -7.92
C ALA A 24 6.49 9.17 -6.39
N ALA A 25 6.53 10.26 -5.62
CA ALA A 25 6.59 10.21 -4.16
C ALA A 25 5.35 9.58 -3.50
N GLN A 26 4.23 9.49 -4.21
CA GLN A 26 2.98 8.89 -3.73
C GLN A 26 2.80 7.44 -4.21
N LYS A 27 3.76 6.92 -5.02
CA LYS A 27 3.76 5.54 -5.49
C LYS A 27 4.64 4.70 -4.56
N ILE A 28 4.00 3.96 -3.66
CA ILE A 28 4.69 3.09 -2.70
C ILE A 28 4.64 1.62 -3.13
N ARG A 29 5.67 0.85 -2.74
CA ARG A 29 5.72 -0.60 -2.91
C ARG A 29 6.23 -1.26 -1.64
N LEU A 30 5.73 -2.46 -1.32
CA LEU A 30 6.36 -3.29 -0.29
C LEU A 30 7.71 -3.79 -0.81
N PRO A 31 8.78 -3.72 -0.01
CA PRO A 31 10.00 -4.46 -0.29
C PRO A 31 9.71 -5.96 -0.40
N MET A 32 10.15 -6.58 -1.50
CA MET A 32 10.00 -8.02 -1.74
C MET A 32 11.32 -8.57 -2.28
N GLN A 33 11.59 -9.85 -2.03
CA GLN A 33 12.76 -10.52 -2.60
C GLN A 33 12.65 -10.62 -4.13
N PRO A 34 13.76 -10.48 -4.88
CA PRO A 34 13.74 -10.65 -6.32
C PRO A 34 13.12 -11.99 -6.76
N GLY A 35 12.29 -11.97 -7.81
CA GLY A 35 11.60 -13.16 -8.32
C GLY A 35 10.43 -13.67 -7.47
N SER A 36 10.12 -13.02 -6.34
CA SER A 36 8.94 -13.37 -5.55
C SER A 36 7.65 -12.98 -6.26
N ARG A 37 6.59 -13.75 -6.01
CA ARG A 37 5.23 -13.36 -6.39
C ARG A 37 4.75 -12.21 -5.50
N SER A 38 3.86 -11.38 -6.03
CA SER A 38 3.16 -10.38 -5.24
C SER A 38 2.47 -11.03 -4.04
N MET A 39 2.45 -10.31 -2.91
CA MET A 39 1.70 -10.70 -1.74
C MET A 39 0.19 -10.66 -2.03
N ASN A 40 -0.57 -11.46 -1.28
CA ASN A 40 -2.03 -11.36 -1.26
C ASN A 40 -2.46 -9.94 -0.84
N LEU A 41 -3.54 -9.42 -1.44
CA LEU A 41 -3.99 -8.04 -1.22
C LEU A 41 -4.32 -7.75 0.25
N SER A 42 -4.95 -8.69 0.97
CA SER A 42 -5.28 -8.48 2.40
C SER A 42 -4.02 -8.29 3.24
N ASN A 43 -2.98 -9.07 2.97
CA ASN A 43 -1.70 -8.97 3.69
C ASN A 43 -0.98 -7.67 3.34
N THR A 44 -1.00 -7.25 2.06
CA THR A 44 -0.44 -5.97 1.62
C THR A 44 -1.15 -4.78 2.29
N VAL A 45 -2.49 -4.79 2.33
CA VAL A 45 -3.28 -3.78 3.02
C VAL A 45 -2.95 -3.74 4.52
N ALA A 46 -2.92 -4.91 5.18
CA ALA A 46 -2.61 -5.00 6.61
C ALA A 46 -1.24 -4.41 6.93
N VAL A 47 -0.19 -4.79 6.19
CA VAL A 47 1.18 -4.30 6.43
C VAL A 47 1.26 -2.77 6.29
N ILE A 48 0.70 -2.20 5.22
CA ILE A 48 0.77 -0.74 5.02
C ILE A 48 -0.06 0.00 6.05
N LEU A 49 -1.26 -0.49 6.37
CA LEU A 49 -2.13 0.14 7.35
C LEU A 49 -1.49 0.15 8.74
N PHE A 50 -0.92 -0.98 9.18
CA PHE A 50 -0.26 -1.05 10.49
C PHE A 50 1.03 -0.24 10.54
N GLU A 51 1.79 -0.12 9.45
CA GLU A 51 2.95 0.78 9.41
C GLU A 51 2.51 2.25 9.51
N ALA A 52 1.48 2.66 8.77
CA ALA A 52 0.93 4.01 8.87
C ALA A 52 0.40 4.29 10.29
N TRP A 53 -0.29 3.31 10.90
CA TRP A 53 -0.79 3.42 12.27
C TRP A 53 0.34 3.48 13.29
N ARG A 54 1.41 2.71 13.11
CA ARG A 54 2.63 2.75 13.94
C ARG A 54 3.28 4.13 13.91
N GLN A 55 3.38 4.76 12.72
CA GLN A 55 3.91 6.12 12.60
C GLN A 55 3.05 7.16 13.34
N HIS A 56 1.75 6.87 13.53
CA HIS A 56 0.82 7.66 14.33
C HIS A 56 0.73 7.19 15.79
N GLY A 57 1.68 6.37 16.25
CA GLY A 57 1.76 5.90 17.63
C GLY A 57 0.62 4.96 18.03
N TYR A 58 0.02 4.25 17.07
CA TYR A 58 -1.15 3.40 17.29
C TYR A 58 -2.31 4.11 18.00
N ALA A 59 -2.49 5.41 17.75
CA ALA A 59 -3.53 6.20 18.38
C ALA A 59 -4.92 5.54 18.24
N GLY A 60 -5.62 5.36 19.37
CA GLY A 60 -6.93 4.72 19.43
C GLY A 60 -6.92 3.18 19.45
N GLY A 61 -5.75 2.55 19.56
CA GLY A 61 -5.63 1.11 19.81
C GLY A 61 -6.10 0.72 21.21
N VAL A 62 -6.58 -0.52 21.34
CA VAL A 62 -6.99 -1.14 22.62
C VAL A 62 -5.87 -2.04 23.13
#